data_AF-A0A561X154-F1
#
_entry.id   AF-A0A561X154-F1
#
_cell.length_a   1.000
_cell.length_b   1.000
_cell.length_c   1.000
_cell.angle_alpha   90.00
_cell.angle_beta   90.00
_cell.angle_gamma   90.00
#
_symmetry.space_group_name_H-M   'P 1'
#
loop_
_entity.id
_entity.type
_entity.pdbx_description
1 polymer ?
#
loop_
_entity_poly.entity_id
_entity_poly.type
_entity_poly.pdbx_seq_one_letter_code
_entity_poly.pdbx_strand_id
1 'polypeptide(L)'
;MGTLTAQLLIGKGHPYHGGISPTHYLFLSENSVPAWILVRENLLSSKQEKPFMKKVWIPTLEHMLEDGLLMVAYYVLHDPVIQEKAKPFIEGKKGGRVQLYDDIDMSHLRELHSLCRQIDTDYKIAFTIFDDSTLNGHLDVLKQYKMDVEICLSCYHRYKDVWNRRTVERGSWPIR
;
A
#
# COMPACT_ATOMS: atom_id res chain seq x y z
N MET A 1 -1.67 -17.94 8.88
CA MET A 1 -1.00 -18.04 7.56
C MET A 1 -1.26 -16.72 6.88
N GLY A 2 -0.23 -15.98 6.47
CA GLY A 2 -0.44 -14.67 5.85
C GLY A 2 -1.10 -14.80 4.48
N THR A 3 -2.07 -13.94 4.17
CA THR A 3 -2.75 -13.88 2.86
C THR A 3 -2.66 -12.47 2.33
N LEU A 4 -2.39 -12.31 1.03
CA LEU A 4 -2.43 -10.99 0.40
C LEU A 4 -3.88 -10.56 0.19
N THR A 5 -4.23 -9.40 0.71
CA THR A 5 -5.60 -8.87 0.71
C THR A 5 -5.72 -7.57 -0.07
N ALA A 6 -4.59 -6.90 -0.34
CA ALA A 6 -4.54 -5.73 -1.22
C ALA A 6 -3.21 -5.64 -1.98
N GLN A 7 -3.27 -4.99 -3.14
CA GLN A 7 -2.14 -4.62 -3.97
C GLN A 7 -2.28 -3.18 -4.43
N LEU A 8 -1.20 -2.41 -4.36
CA LEU A 8 -1.11 -1.07 -4.90
C LEU A 8 -0.05 -1.04 -6.00
N LEU A 9 -0.43 -0.47 -7.16
CA LEU A 9 0.50 -0.10 -8.21
C LEU A 9 0.86 1.38 -8.02
N ILE A 10 2.15 1.69 -7.95
CA ILE A 10 2.63 3.05 -7.68
C ILE A 10 3.53 3.50 -8.82
N GLY A 11 3.21 4.65 -9.43
CA GLY A 11 3.99 5.19 -10.53
C GLY A 11 3.36 6.45 -11.10
N LYS A 12 3.65 6.76 -12.35
CA LYS A 12 3.04 7.92 -13.02
C LYS A 12 1.78 7.51 -13.79
N GLY A 13 0.78 8.38 -13.82
CA GLY A 13 -0.34 8.23 -14.76
C GLY A 13 0.16 8.27 -16.20
N HIS A 14 -0.39 7.45 -17.08
CA HIS A 14 -0.03 7.53 -18.50
C HIS A 14 -0.57 8.87 -19.07
N PRO A 15 0.25 9.72 -19.69
CA PRO A 15 -0.14 11.09 -20.03
C PRO A 15 -1.29 11.19 -21.02
N TYR A 16 -1.50 10.16 -21.85
CA TYR A 16 -2.51 10.15 -22.92
C TYR A 16 -3.65 9.14 -22.69
N HIS A 17 -3.57 8.29 -21.67
CA HIS A 17 -4.48 7.17 -21.47
C HIS A 17 -4.76 6.97 -19.98
N GLY A 18 -5.86 6.30 -19.62
CA GLY A 18 -6.20 6.04 -18.21
C GLY A 18 -5.26 5.08 -17.46
N GLY A 19 -4.20 4.58 -18.09
CA GLY A 19 -3.27 3.60 -17.51
C GLY A 19 -2.29 4.18 -16.49
N ILE A 20 -1.42 3.30 -15.97
CA ILE A 20 -0.34 3.64 -15.04
C ILE A 20 0.98 3.07 -15.57
N SER A 21 2.07 3.80 -15.39
CA SER A 21 3.44 3.33 -15.58
C SER A 21 4.05 3.05 -14.21
N PRO A 22 3.86 1.83 -13.65
CA PRO A 22 4.30 1.51 -12.30
C PRO A 22 5.83 1.49 -12.20
N THR A 23 6.32 1.83 -11.02
CA THR A 23 7.73 1.73 -10.63
C THR A 23 7.90 0.80 -9.42
N HIS A 24 6.86 0.68 -8.60
CA HIS A 24 6.82 -0.14 -7.41
C HIS A 24 5.47 -0.81 -7.23
N TYR A 25 5.48 -1.92 -6.51
CA TYR A 25 4.31 -2.61 -6.02
C TYR A 25 4.33 -2.60 -4.50
N LEU A 26 3.19 -2.30 -3.88
CA LEU A 26 3.00 -2.41 -2.45
C LEU A 26 1.90 -3.43 -2.17
N PHE A 27 2.22 -4.46 -1.39
CA PHE A 27 1.26 -5.52 -1.04
C PHE A 27 0.92 -5.47 0.43
N LEU A 28 -0.36 -5.65 0.75
CA LEU A 28 -0.82 -5.87 2.11
C LEU A 28 -0.99 -7.37 2.35
N SER A 29 -0.30 -7.90 3.36
CA SER A 29 -0.53 -9.24 3.89
C SER A 29 -1.29 -9.15 5.21
N GLU A 30 -2.39 -9.89 5.35
CA GLU A 30 -3.23 -9.97 6.56
C GLU A 30 -3.39 -11.44 7.03
N ASN A 31 -4.29 -11.70 7.99
CA ASN A 31 -4.58 -13.03 8.57
C ASN A 31 -3.43 -13.64 9.42
N SER A 32 -2.60 -12.75 9.97
CA SER A 32 -1.57 -12.98 10.99
C SER A 32 -1.22 -11.59 11.56
N VAL A 33 0.06 -11.28 11.76
CA VAL A 33 0.53 -9.90 11.92
C VAL A 33 0.46 -9.19 10.56
N PRO A 34 -0.29 -8.08 10.41
CA PRO A 34 -0.39 -7.36 9.16
C PRO A 34 0.98 -6.83 8.72
N ALA A 35 1.20 -6.76 7.41
CA ALA A 35 2.46 -6.26 6.88
C ALA A 35 2.30 -5.62 5.51
N TRP A 36 2.81 -4.41 5.38
CA TRP A 36 3.09 -3.77 4.11
C TRP A 36 4.40 -4.27 3.55
N ILE A 37 4.39 -4.69 2.29
CA ILE A 37 5.53 -5.27 1.58
C ILE A 37 5.78 -4.46 0.31
N LEU A 38 6.81 -3.63 0.31
CA LEU A 38 7.20 -2.82 -0.84
C LEU A 38 8.28 -3.55 -1.65
N VAL A 39 8.03 -3.69 -2.95
CA VAL A 39 8.96 -4.23 -3.93
C VAL A 39 9.01 -3.34 -5.16
N ARG A 40 10.11 -3.39 -5.91
CA ARG A 40 10.23 -2.69 -7.19
C ARG A 40 9.48 -3.47 -8.28
N GLU A 41 9.00 -2.74 -9.26
CA GLU A 41 8.46 -3.27 -10.51
C GLU A 41 9.53 -4.12 -11.23
N ASN A 42 9.14 -5.25 -11.83
CA ASN A 42 10.04 -6.20 -12.47
C ASN A 42 9.54 -6.77 -13.82
N LEU A 43 8.48 -6.21 -14.39
CA LEU A 43 7.80 -6.63 -15.61
C LEU A 43 8.13 -5.74 -16.81
N LEU A 44 8.30 -4.43 -16.60
CA LEU A 44 8.46 -3.44 -17.67
C LEU A 44 9.92 -2.99 -17.87
N SER A 45 10.76 -3.10 -16.85
CA SER A 45 12.17 -2.71 -16.96
C SER A 45 13.03 -3.80 -17.61
N SER A 46 13.57 -3.52 -18.79
CA SER A 46 14.47 -4.41 -19.55
C SER A 46 15.92 -4.39 -19.07
N LYS A 47 16.27 -3.48 -18.15
CA LYS A 47 17.62 -3.37 -17.60
C LYS A 47 17.69 -4.18 -16.31
N GLN A 48 18.74 -5.01 -16.18
CA GLN A 48 19.17 -5.59 -14.91
C GLN A 48 19.60 -4.46 -13.96
N GLU A 49 18.62 -3.80 -13.35
CA GLU A 49 18.86 -2.84 -12.28
C GLU A 49 19.30 -3.57 -11.01
N LYS A 50 20.05 -2.88 -10.15
CA LYS A 50 20.49 -3.42 -8.87
C LYS A 50 19.29 -3.99 -8.10
N PRO A 51 19.45 -5.13 -7.40
CA PRO A 51 18.35 -5.74 -6.66
C PRO A 51 17.82 -4.76 -5.61
N PHE A 52 16.58 -4.30 -5.79
CA PHE A 52 15.88 -3.54 -4.77
C PHE A 52 15.51 -4.50 -3.63
N MET A 53 16.10 -4.27 -2.45
CA MET A 53 15.79 -5.08 -1.30
C MET A 53 14.38 -4.77 -0.80
N LYS A 54 13.51 -5.79 -0.83
CA LYS A 54 12.16 -5.74 -0.26
C LYS A 54 12.16 -5.03 1.10
N LYS A 55 11.26 -4.08 1.28
CA LYS A 55 11.02 -3.38 2.56
C LYS A 55 9.72 -3.89 3.16
N VAL A 56 9.69 -4.06 4.48
CA VAL A 56 8.51 -4.57 5.19
C VAL A 56 8.20 -3.70 6.38
N TRP A 57 6.99 -3.15 6.44
CA TRP A 57 6.49 -2.42 7.61
C TRP A 57 5.33 -3.17 8.24
N ILE A 58 5.28 -3.23 9.57
CA ILE A 58 4.10 -3.65 10.33
C ILE A 58 3.31 -2.37 10.61
N PRO A 59 2.13 -2.19 10.00
CA PRO A 59 1.33 -1.00 10.20
C PRO A 59 0.62 -1.02 11.55
N THR A 60 0.15 0.14 11.97
CA THR A 60 -0.92 0.31 12.94
C THR A 60 -2.25 -0.21 12.36
N LEU A 61 -3.20 -0.55 13.23
CA LEU A 61 -4.50 -1.05 12.79
C LEU A 61 -5.44 0.10 12.41
N GLU A 62 -5.33 1.22 13.11
CA GLU A 62 -6.20 2.39 12.96
C GLU A 62 -5.87 3.22 11.73
N HIS A 63 -4.59 3.27 11.35
CA HIS A 63 -4.07 4.09 10.25
C HIS A 63 -3.37 3.27 9.16
N MET A 64 -3.80 2.02 9.00
CA MET A 64 -3.11 1.05 8.15
C MET A 64 -2.86 1.53 6.71
N LEU A 65 -3.85 2.21 6.12
CA LEU A 65 -3.73 2.76 4.77
C LEU A 65 -2.71 3.91 4.72
N GLU A 66 -2.76 4.80 5.69
CA GLU A 66 -1.88 5.97 5.79
C GLU A 66 -0.43 5.55 6.04
N ASP A 67 -0.21 4.51 6.85
CA ASP A 67 1.09 3.88 7.07
C ASP A 67 1.70 3.34 5.76
N GLY A 68 0.85 2.75 4.91
CA GLY A 68 1.23 2.30 3.57
C GLY A 68 1.63 3.47 2.68
N LEU A 69 0.87 4.57 2.70
CA LEU A 69 1.19 5.79 1.96
C LEU A 69 2.46 6.48 2.47
N LEU A 70 2.70 6.46 3.77
CA LEU A 70 3.95 6.95 4.37
C LEU A 70 5.15 6.14 3.87
N MET A 71 5.00 4.82 3.75
CA MET A 71 6.02 3.95 3.17
C MET A 71 6.33 4.34 1.71
N VAL A 72 5.31 4.70 0.93
CA VAL A 72 5.46 5.20 -0.44
C VAL A 72 6.18 6.55 -0.46
N ALA A 73 5.77 7.49 0.38
CA ALA A 73 6.40 8.81 0.47
C ALA A 73 7.90 8.70 0.82
N TYR A 74 8.26 7.81 1.75
CA TYR A 74 9.64 7.64 2.20
C TYR A 74 10.55 6.93 1.16
N TYR A 75 10.10 5.79 0.62
CA TYR A 75 10.94 4.93 -0.23
C TYR A 75 10.77 5.13 -1.73
N VAL A 76 9.62 5.65 -2.20
CA VAL A 76 9.32 5.79 -3.64
C VAL A 76 9.41 7.25 -4.08
N LEU A 77 8.69 8.14 -3.39
CA LEU A 77 8.73 9.57 -3.71
C LEU A 77 10.01 10.23 -3.23
N HIS A 78 10.69 9.63 -2.24
CA HIS A 78 11.85 10.21 -1.58
C HIS A 78 11.60 11.65 -1.11
N ASP A 79 10.41 11.89 -0.54
CA ASP A 79 10.06 13.23 -0.07
C ASP A 79 11.07 13.67 1.02
N PRO A 80 11.74 14.82 0.86
CA PRO A 80 12.84 15.20 1.73
C PRO A 80 12.40 15.45 3.18
N VAL A 81 11.20 16.01 3.37
CA VAL A 81 10.67 16.34 4.71
C VAL A 81 10.29 15.06 5.45
N ILE A 82 9.62 14.13 4.77
CA ILE A 82 9.29 12.81 5.31
C ILE A 82 10.56 12.02 5.59
N GLN A 83 11.54 12.03 4.69
CA GLN A 83 12.80 11.32 4.91
C GLN A 83 13.53 11.86 6.14
N GLU A 84 13.69 13.18 6.26
CA GLU A 84 14.37 13.78 7.41
C GLU A 84 13.70 13.39 8.74
N LYS A 85 12.38 13.49 8.82
CA LYS A 85 11.62 13.23 10.05
C LYS A 85 11.48 11.75 10.38
N ALA A 86 11.34 10.88 9.40
CA ALA A 86 11.09 9.45 9.63
C ALA A 86 12.40 8.63 9.73
N LYS A 87 13.51 9.13 9.16
CA LYS A 87 14.82 8.46 9.16
C LYS A 87 15.29 7.98 10.53
N PRO A 88 15.20 8.75 11.64
CA PRO A 88 15.66 8.31 12.96
C PRO A 88 14.96 7.04 13.46
N PHE A 89 13.73 6.80 13.00
CA PHE A 89 12.92 5.66 13.43
C PHE A 89 13.06 4.45 12.49
N ILE A 90 13.36 4.69 11.22
CA ILE A 90 13.40 3.67 10.17
C ILE A 90 14.80 3.11 9.97
N GLU A 91 15.83 3.96 9.99
CA GLU A 91 17.21 3.52 9.73
C GLU A 91 17.81 2.78 10.91
N GLY A 92 18.68 1.80 10.62
CA GLY A 92 19.36 0.99 11.64
C GLY A 92 18.52 -0.14 12.25
N LYS A 93 17.25 -0.29 11.87
CA LYS A 93 16.40 -1.40 12.33
C LYS A 93 16.91 -2.75 11.77
N LYS A 94 17.28 -3.65 12.69
CA LYS A 94 17.77 -4.99 12.37
C LYS A 94 16.69 -5.81 11.67
N GLY A 95 17.06 -6.50 10.59
CA GLY A 95 16.15 -7.40 9.85
C GLY A 95 15.29 -6.74 8.78
N GLY A 96 15.43 -5.42 8.55
CA GLY A 96 14.74 -4.72 7.46
C GLY A 96 13.23 -4.63 7.62
N ARG A 97 12.73 -4.88 8.84
CA ARG A 97 11.33 -4.77 9.24
C ARG A 97 11.17 -3.64 10.25
N VAL A 98 10.25 -2.72 10.00
CA VAL A 98 9.90 -1.62 10.91
C VAL A 98 8.52 -1.91 11.50
N GLN A 99 8.37 -1.77 12.81
CA GLN A 99 7.09 -1.95 13.50
C GLN A 99 6.55 -0.59 13.91
N LEU A 100 5.64 0.00 13.13
CA LEU A 100 5.28 1.41 13.32
C LEU A 100 4.68 1.70 14.70
N TYR A 101 3.90 0.77 15.25
CA TYR A 101 3.27 0.93 16.56
C TYR A 101 4.27 0.91 17.74
N ASP A 102 5.43 0.26 17.58
CA ASP A 102 6.48 0.13 18.60
C ASP A 102 7.64 1.10 18.37
N ASP A 103 8.00 1.33 17.11
CA ASP A 103 9.21 2.05 16.71
C ASP A 103 8.98 3.57 16.62
N ILE A 104 7.72 4.02 16.52
CA ILE A 104 7.35 5.43 16.37
C ILE A 104 6.20 5.76 17.33
N ASP A 105 6.39 6.76 18.19
CA ASP A 105 5.30 7.23 19.03
C ASP A 105 4.14 7.75 18.19
N MET A 106 2.90 7.50 18.63
CA MET A 106 1.69 7.89 17.91
C MET A 106 1.59 9.39 17.60
N SER A 107 2.18 10.27 18.42
CA SER A 107 2.25 11.71 18.13
C SER A 107 3.09 12.00 16.89
N HIS A 108 4.28 11.41 16.81
CA HIS A 108 5.18 11.54 15.66
C HIS A 108 4.59 10.89 14.41
N LEU A 109 3.95 9.71 14.55
CA LEU A 109 3.32 9.04 13.42
C LEU A 109 2.17 9.87 12.82
N ARG A 110 1.33 10.47 13.67
CA ARG A 110 0.27 11.40 13.21
C ARG A 110 0.82 12.64 12.53
N GLU A 111 1.95 13.17 13.01
CA GLU A 111 2.64 14.27 12.35
C GLU A 111 3.10 13.87 10.95
N LEU A 112 3.75 12.71 10.82
CA LEU A 112 4.17 12.15 9.53
C LEU A 112 2.98 11.96 8.58
N HIS A 113 1.84 11.45 9.07
CA HIS A 113 0.63 11.31 8.24
C HIS A 113 0.10 12.66 7.77
N SER A 114 0.09 13.67 8.64
CA SER A 114 -0.32 15.03 8.27
C SER A 114 0.57 15.62 7.17
N LEU A 115 1.89 15.43 7.30
CA LEU A 115 2.86 15.87 6.28
C LEU A 115 2.66 15.11 4.96
N CYS A 116 2.44 13.79 5.01
CA CYS A 116 2.17 12.99 3.82
C CYS A 116 0.95 13.48 3.03
N ARG A 117 -0.10 13.94 3.69
CA ARG A 117 -1.31 14.49 3.02
C ARG A 117 -1.04 15.79 2.28
N GLN A 118 -0.01 16.53 2.67
CA GLN A 118 0.35 17.82 2.06
C GLN A 118 1.22 17.67 0.82
N ILE A 119 1.82 16.49 0.60
CA ILE A 119 2.69 16.21 -0.55
C ILE A 119 1.90 16.46 -1.84
N ASP A 120 2.44 17.35 -2.65
CA ASP A 120 1.96 17.59 -4.00
C ASP A 120 2.78 16.72 -4.96
N THR A 121 2.12 15.80 -5.67
CA THR A 121 2.80 14.79 -6.48
C THR A 121 2.02 14.47 -7.74
N ASP A 122 2.75 14.24 -8.83
CA ASP A 122 2.21 13.78 -10.11
C ASP A 122 2.09 12.24 -10.19
N TYR A 123 2.30 11.55 -9.06
CA TYR A 123 2.15 10.10 -9.01
C TYR A 123 0.67 9.70 -9.00
N LYS A 124 0.41 8.56 -9.64
CA LYS A 124 -0.85 7.83 -9.59
C LYS A 124 -0.67 6.58 -8.75
N ILE A 125 -1.66 6.27 -7.91
CA ILE A 125 -1.72 5.01 -7.17
C ILE A 125 -3.02 4.28 -7.53
N ALA A 126 -2.88 3.06 -8.05
CA ALA A 126 -4.02 2.18 -8.30
C ALA A 126 -4.12 1.13 -7.19
N PHE A 127 -5.25 1.07 -6.50
CA PHE A 127 -5.53 0.19 -5.37
C PHE A 127 -6.40 -0.97 -5.85
N THR A 128 -5.93 -2.20 -5.70
CA THR A 128 -6.75 -3.42 -5.83
C THR A 128 -6.98 -3.98 -4.44
N ILE A 129 -8.23 -3.96 -3.98
CA ILE A 129 -8.58 -4.35 -2.61
C ILE A 129 -9.60 -5.50 -2.67
N PHE A 130 -9.29 -6.58 -1.97
CA PHE A 130 -10.19 -7.73 -1.87
C PHE A 130 -11.23 -7.52 -0.75
N ASP A 131 -12.38 -8.19 -0.86
CA ASP A 131 -13.58 -7.98 -0.02
C ASP A 131 -13.27 -8.06 1.48
N ASP A 132 -12.46 -9.04 1.88
CA ASP A 132 -12.11 -9.29 3.28
C ASP A 132 -10.92 -8.46 3.78
N SER A 133 -10.41 -7.49 3.00
CA SER A 133 -9.33 -6.62 3.46
C SER A 133 -9.83 -5.60 4.48
N THR A 134 -9.04 -5.38 5.54
CA THR A 134 -9.35 -4.32 6.52
C THR A 134 -9.36 -2.92 5.89
N LEU A 135 -8.62 -2.70 4.80
CA LEU A 135 -8.55 -1.40 4.12
C LEU A 135 -9.89 -0.87 3.63
N ASN A 136 -10.89 -1.73 3.40
CA ASN A 136 -12.23 -1.30 2.98
C ASN A 136 -12.84 -0.27 3.96
N GLY A 137 -12.51 -0.35 5.26
CA GLY A 137 -12.97 0.60 6.28
C GLY A 137 -12.21 1.93 6.32
N HIS A 138 -11.10 2.07 5.60
CA HIS A 138 -10.18 3.22 5.73
C HIS A 138 -10.07 4.07 4.46
N LEU A 139 -10.78 3.74 3.37
CA LEU A 139 -10.60 4.39 2.06
C LEU A 139 -10.97 5.87 2.03
N ASP A 140 -11.84 6.33 2.93
CA ASP A 140 -12.26 7.73 2.98
C ASP A 140 -11.10 8.70 3.23
N VAL A 141 -10.02 8.24 3.87
CA VAL A 141 -8.84 9.08 4.10
C VAL A 141 -8.16 9.50 2.79
N LEU A 142 -8.32 8.72 1.71
CA LEU A 142 -7.74 9.03 0.40
C LEU A 142 -8.26 10.35 -0.17
N LYS A 143 -9.46 10.79 0.22
CA LYS A 143 -10.03 12.10 -0.16
C LYS A 143 -9.18 13.28 0.32
N GLN A 144 -8.30 13.06 1.29
CA GLN A 144 -7.43 14.09 1.87
C GLN A 144 -6.08 14.21 1.15
N TYR A 145 -5.80 13.34 0.18
CA TYR A 145 -4.54 13.36 -0.56
C TYR A 145 -4.75 13.88 -1.98
N LYS A 146 -3.70 14.49 -2.53
CA LYS A 146 -3.74 15.17 -3.84
C LYS A 146 -3.32 14.32 -5.03
N MET A 147 -2.80 13.11 -4.79
CA MET A 147 -2.32 12.23 -5.85
C MET A 147 -3.47 11.69 -6.69
N ASP A 148 -3.19 11.31 -7.93
CA ASP A 148 -4.15 10.58 -8.75
C ASP A 148 -4.42 9.20 -8.13
N VAL A 149 -5.70 8.83 -8.04
CA VAL A 149 -6.12 7.58 -7.40
C VAL A 149 -7.09 6.80 -8.28
N GLU A 150 -6.89 5.49 -8.33
CA GLU A 150 -7.85 4.55 -8.92
C GLU A 150 -8.15 3.45 -7.91
N ILE A 151 -9.42 3.26 -7.55
CA ILE A 151 -9.84 2.28 -6.55
C ILE A 151 -10.58 1.14 -7.25
N CYS A 152 -9.94 -0.01 -7.32
CA CYS A 152 -10.46 -1.25 -7.87
C CYS A 152 -10.96 -2.13 -6.73
N LEU A 153 -12.25 -1.98 -6.41
CA LEU A 153 -12.94 -2.89 -5.50
C LEU A 153 -13.46 -4.10 -6.26
N SER A 154 -13.46 -5.22 -5.57
CA SER A 154 -14.03 -6.43 -6.14
C SER A 154 -15.56 -6.34 -6.16
N CYS A 155 -16.16 -6.63 -7.30
CA CYS A 155 -17.62 -6.61 -7.48
C CYS A 155 -18.26 -7.99 -7.51
N TYR A 156 -17.45 -9.05 -7.66
CA TYR A 156 -17.88 -10.44 -7.71
C TYR A 156 -16.82 -11.35 -7.12
N HIS A 157 -17.25 -12.33 -6.34
CA HIS A 157 -16.41 -13.34 -5.72
C HIS A 157 -17.03 -14.71 -5.85
N ARG A 158 -16.21 -15.70 -6.21
CA ARG A 158 -16.55 -17.11 -6.11
C ARG A 158 -15.39 -17.83 -5.45
N TYR A 159 -15.63 -18.45 -4.31
CA TYR A 159 -14.59 -19.18 -3.58
C TYR A 159 -15.14 -20.45 -2.95
N LYS A 160 -14.24 -21.37 -2.62
CA LYS A 160 -14.58 -22.63 -1.95
C LYS A 160 -14.52 -22.41 -0.44
N ASP A 161 -15.67 -22.53 0.22
CA ASP A 161 -15.76 -22.59 1.67
C ASP A 161 -15.38 -24.00 2.12
N VAL A 162 -14.15 -24.14 2.61
CA VAL A 162 -13.58 -25.44 3.02
C VAL A 162 -14.32 -26.03 4.22
N TRP A 163 -14.83 -25.19 5.12
CA TRP A 163 -15.50 -25.61 6.34
C TRP A 163 -16.87 -26.19 6.05
N ASN A 164 -17.63 -25.54 5.16
CA ASN A 164 -18.98 -25.96 4.79
C ASN A 164 -19.04 -26.80 3.50
N ARG A 165 -17.88 -27.12 2.89
CA ARG A 165 -17.74 -27.90 1.65
C ARG A 165 -18.64 -27.41 0.51
N ARG A 166 -18.83 -26.10 0.40
CA ARG A 166 -19.69 -25.48 -0.62
C ARG A 166 -18.93 -24.39 -1.38
N THR A 167 -19.44 -24.06 -2.56
CA THR A 167 -19.05 -22.84 -3.27
C THR A 167 -19.88 -21.68 -2.74
N VAL A 168 -19.22 -20.60 -2.37
CA VAL A 168 -19.86 -19.34 -1.99
C VAL A 168 -19.69 -18.35 -3.14
N GLU A 169 -20.78 -17.68 -3.49
CA GLU A 169 -20.80 -16.59 -4.46
C GLU A 169 -21.29 -15.32 -3.77
N ARG A 170 -20.62 -14.19 -4.04
CA ARG A 170 -20.98 -12.86 -3.53
C ARG A 170 -20.84 -11.82 -4.62
N GLY A 171 -21.65 -10.76 -4.53
CA GLY A 171 -21.65 -9.67 -5.50
C GLY A 171 -22.36 -10.03 -6.81
N SER A 172 -22.05 -9.29 -7.87
CA SER A 172 -22.68 -9.43 -9.19
C SER A 172 -21.61 -9.44 -10.27
N TRP A 173 -21.76 -10.34 -11.25
CA TRP A 173 -20.85 -10.39 -12.40
C TRP A 173 -20.75 -9.01 -13.07
N PRO A 174 -19.54 -8.49 -13.35
CA PRO A 174 -19.39 -7.19 -13.97
C PRO A 174 -19.88 -7.24 -15.42
N ILE A 175 -21.11 -6.79 -15.65
CA ILE A 175 -21.64 -6.48 -16.98
C ILE A 175 -21.55 -4.96 -17.12
N ARG A 176 -20.76 -4.50 -18.09
CA ARG A 176 -20.63 -3.07 -18.43
C ARG A 176 -21.46 -2.76 -19.67
#